data_AF-A0A4R1RVZ9-F1
#
_entry.id   AF-A0A4R1RVZ9-F1
#
_cell.length_a   1.000
_cell.length_b   1.000
_cell.length_c   1.000
_cell.angle_alpha   90.00
_cell.angle_beta   90.00
_cell.angle_gamma   90.00
#
_symmetry.space_group_name_H-M   'P 1'
#
loop_
_entity.id
_entity.type
_entity.pdbx_description
1 polymer ?
#
loop_
_entity_poly.entity_id
_entity_poly.type
_entity_poly.pdbx_seq_one_letter_code
_entity_poly.pdbx_strand_id
1 'polypeptide(L)' 'MITNQSIIDSIEKHCLATGMASSTFGRKAVNDGKLIARLKDGKPISIDTYNRIMAFIDAAETAEAAQ' A
#
# COMPACT_ATOMS: atom_id res chain seq x y z
N MET A 1 6.33 -15.14 7.20
CA MET A 1 5.09 -15.40 6.43
C MET A 1 4.50 -14.05 6.07
N ILE A 2 4.21 -13.77 4.80
CA ILE A 2 3.57 -12.51 4.42
C ILE A 2 2.12 -12.58 4.92
N THR A 3 1.75 -11.70 5.85
CA THR A 3 0.39 -11.61 6.39
C THR A 3 -0.26 -10.32 5.91
N ASN A 4 -1.59 -10.31 5.82
CA ASN A 4 -2.35 -9.08 5.50
C ASN A 4 -1.96 -7.93 6.44
N GLN A 5 -1.68 -8.23 7.71
CA GLN A 5 -1.24 -7.25 8.69
C GLN A 5 0.12 -6.63 8.35
N SER A 6 1.08 -7.43 7.86
CA SER A 6 2.39 -6.92 7.44
C SER A 6 2.28 -6.00 6.22
N ILE A 7 1.33 -6.27 5.33
CA ILE A 7 1.05 -5.42 4.16
C ILE A 7 0.42 -4.11 4.61
N ILE A 8 -0.56 -4.16 5.51
CA ILE A 8 -1.19 -2.96 6.09
C ILE A 8 -0.15 -2.09 6.79
N ASP A 9 0.72 -2.67 7.62
CA ASP A 9 1.79 -1.95 8.32
C ASP A 9 2.74 -1.22 7.35
N SER A 10 3.11 -1.89 6.25
CA SER A 10 3.97 -1.28 5.22
C SER A 10 3.29 -0.10 4.53
N ILE A 11 1.99 -0.22 4.22
CA ILE A 11 1.19 0.85 3.63
C ILE A 11 1.04 2.02 4.62
N GLU A 12 0.74 1.74 5.89
CA GLU A 12 0.55 2.77 6.92
C GLU A 12 1.85 3.53 7.18
N LYS A 13 2.99 2.84 7.27
CA LYS A 13 4.31 3.48 7.37
C LYS A 13 4.59 4.40 6.18
N HIS A 14 4.29 3.94 4.97
CA HIS A 14 4.45 4.76 3.77
C HIS A 14 3.54 6.00 3.82
N CYS A 15 2.25 5.82 4.10
CA CYS A 15 1.31 6.93 4.28
C CYS A 15 1.76 7.95 5.33
N LEU A 16 2.34 7.49 6.44
CA LEU A 16 2.87 8.35 7.49
C LEU A 16 4.11 9.12 7.04
N ALA A 17 5.02 8.48 6.29
CA ALA A 17 6.23 9.13 5.76
C ALA A 17 5.88 10.22 4.73
N THR A 18 4.96 9.94 3.82
CA THR A 18 4.60 10.86 2.73
C THR A 18 3.46 11.83 3.09
N GLY A 19 2.84 11.68 4.26
CA GLY A 19 1.60 12.37 4.63
C GLY A 19 0.39 12.02 3.75
N MET A 20 0.41 10.90 3.03
CA MET A 20 -0.67 10.48 2.13
C MET A 20 -1.80 9.82 2.94
N ALA A 21 -3.05 10.03 2.53
CA ALA A 21 -4.18 9.28 3.09
C ALA A 21 -4.22 7.85 2.52
N SER A 22 -4.53 6.86 3.34
CA SER A 22 -4.65 5.44 2.94
C SER A 22 -5.66 5.20 1.81
N SER A 23 -6.76 5.95 1.79
CA SER A 23 -7.75 5.93 0.70
C SER A 23 -7.16 6.42 -0.63
N THR A 24 -6.26 7.41 -0.57
CA THR A 24 -5.54 7.95 -1.73
C THR A 24 -4.49 6.96 -2.20
N PHE A 25 -3.74 6.34 -1.29
CA PHE A 25 -2.79 5.29 -1.60
C PHE A 25 -3.46 4.15 -2.39
N GLY A 26 -4.55 3.58 -1.87
CA GLY A 26 -5.24 2.46 -2.51
C GLY A 26 -5.73 2.80 -3.92
N ARG A 27 -6.25 4.02 -4.12
CA ARG A 27 -6.67 4.52 -5.43
C ARG A 27 -5.48 4.74 -6.39
N LYS A 28 -4.33 5.24 -5.92
CA LYS A 28 -3.15 5.48 -6.76
C LYS A 28 -2.37 4.19 -7.10
N ALA A 29 -2.21 3.29 -6.14
CA ALA A 29 -1.41 2.06 -6.32
C ALA A 29 -2.16 0.98 -7.11
N VAL A 30 -3.43 0.72 -6.76
CA VAL A 30 -4.20 -0.41 -7.29
C VAL A 30 -5.60 -0.05 -7.78
N ASN A 31 -5.96 1.23 -7.79
CA ASN A 31 -7.31 1.72 -8.11
C ASN A 31 -8.42 1.19 -7.18
N ASP A 32 -8.06 0.80 -5.95
CA ASP A 32 -8.98 0.30 -4.92
C ASP A 32 -8.81 1.11 -3.64
N GLY A 33 -9.65 2.13 -3.45
CA GLY A 33 -9.62 2.97 -2.25
C GLY A 33 -10.07 2.26 -0.97
N LYS A 34 -10.52 1.00 -1.06
CA LYS A 34 -10.94 0.17 0.08
C LYS A 34 -9.97 -0.99 0.33
N LEU A 35 -8.78 -0.95 -0.27
CA LEU A 35 -7.76 -2.00 -0.16
C LEU A 35 -7.44 -2.35 1.31
N ILE A 36 -7.18 -1.34 2.15
CA ILE A 36 -6.88 -1.58 3.58
C ILE A 36 -8.05 -2.24 4.30
N ALA A 37 -9.28 -1.81 4.02
CA ALA A 37 -10.47 -2.43 4.60
C ALA A 37 -10.60 -3.90 4.20
N ARG A 38 -10.31 -4.26 2.94
CA ARG A 38 -10.30 -5.66 2.48
C ARG A 38 -9.20 -6.48 3.13
N LEU A 39 -8.01 -5.91 3.30
CA LEU A 39 -6.90 -6.57 3.99
C LEU A 39 -7.23 -6.83 5.47
N LYS A 40 -7.86 -5.85 6.15
CA LYS A 40 -8.36 -5.97 7.53
C LYS A 40 -9.45 -7.04 7.69
N ASP A 41 -10.30 -7.19 6.67
CA ASP A 41 -11.34 -8.23 6.59
C ASP A 41 -10.76 -9.64 6.37
N GLY A 42 -9.43 -9.76 6.20
CA GLY A 42 -8.77 -11.05 5.97
C GLY A 42 -8.96 -11.60 4.56
N LYS A 43 -9.49 -10.80 3.63
CA LYS A 43 -9.69 -11.26 2.25
C LYS A 43 -8.34 -11.50 1.56
N PRO A 44 -8.17 -12.64 0.87
CA PRO A 44 -6.95 -12.88 0.10
C PRO A 44 -6.86 -11.87 -1.04
N ILE A 45 -5.65 -11.40 -1.30
CA ILE A 45 -5.33 -10.56 -2.45
C ILE A 45 -4.55 -11.38 -3.48
N SER A 46 -4.63 -10.98 -4.75
CA SER A 46 -3.78 -11.58 -5.78
C SER A 46 -2.33 -11.12 -5.64
N ILE A 47 -1.40 -11.95 -6.09
CA ILE A 47 0.04 -11.62 -6.15
C ILE A 47 0.26 -10.35 -6.98
N ASP A 48 -0.52 -10.14 -8.04
CA ASP A 48 -0.50 -8.91 -8.85
C ASP A 48 -0.75 -7.66 -7.98
N THR A 49 -1.78 -7.72 -7.14
CA THR A 49 -2.12 -6.63 -6.22
C THR A 49 -1.00 -6.37 -5.23
N TYR A 50 -0.39 -7.44 -4.68
CA TYR A 50 0.75 -7.31 -3.78
C TYR A 50 1.94 -6.63 -4.46
N ASN A 51 2.31 -7.06 -5.67
CA ASN A 51 3.41 -6.50 -6.44
C ASN A 51 3.19 -5.01 -6.73
N ARG A 52 1.96 -4.61 -7.07
CA ARG A 52 1.62 -3.20 -7.33
C ARG A 52 1.71 -2.34 -6.07
N ILE A 53 1.33 -2.87 -4.91
CA ILE A 53 1.48 -2.17 -3.62
C ILE A 53 2.97 -1.93 -3.33
N MET A 54 3.78 -2.99 -3.40
CA MET A 54 5.22 -2.89 -3.12
C MET A 54 5.93 -1.97 -4.11
N ALA A 55 5.63 -2.10 -5.41
CA ALA A 55 6.20 -1.23 -6.45
C ALA A 55 5.82 0.24 -6.26
N PHE A 56 4.61 0.53 -5.75
CA PHE A 56 4.20 1.90 -5.46
C PHE A 56 4.96 2.50 -4.27
N ILE A 57 5.18 1.71 -3.21
CA ILE A 57 5.97 2.12 -2.05
C ILE A 57 7.42 2.42 -2.47
N ASP A 58 8.04 1.50 -3.21
CA ASP A 58 9.42 1.62 -3.71
C ASP A 58 9.59 2.83 -4.66
N ALA A 59 8.64 3.03 -5.56
CA ALA A 59 8.63 4.19 -6.46
C ALA A 59 8.50 5.51 -5.71
N ALA A 60 7.73 5.55 -4.62
CA ALA A 60 7.53 6.74 -3.83
C ALA A 60 8.72 7.05 -2.90
N GLU A 61 9.39 6.03 -2.34
CA GLU A 61 10.70 6.20 -1.68
C GLU A 61 11.74 6.80 -2.63
N THR A 62 11.76 6.35 -3.89
CA THR A 62 12.66 6.90 -4.91
C THR A 62 12.29 8.32 -5.31
N ALA A 63 10.99 8.65 -5.36
CA ALA A 63 10.52 9.99 -5.71
C ALA A 63 10.82 11.03 -4.62
N GLU A 64 10.71 10.66 -3.34
CA GLU A 64 11.05 11.55 -2.22
C GLU A 64 12.56 11.74 -2.05
N ALA A 65 13.40 10.78 -2.44
CA ALA A 65 14.86 10.97 -2.48
C ALA A 65 15.32 11.95 -3.58
N ALA A 66 14.44 12.27 -4.53
CA ALA A 66 14.70 13.22 -5.62
C ALA A 66 14.01 14.59 -5.41
N GLN A 67 13.41 14.84 -4.24
CA GLN A 67 12.73 16.10 -3.89
C GLN A 67 13.52 16.96 -2.91
#